data_AF-U6DBC6-F1
#
_entry.id   AF-U6DBC6-F1
#
_cell.length_a   1.000
_cell.length_b   1.000
_cell.length_c   1.000
_cell.angle_alpha   90.00
_cell.angle_beta   90.00
_cell.angle_gamma   90.00
#
_symmetry.space_group_name_H-M   'P 1'
#
loop_
_entity.id
_entity.type
_entity.pdbx_description
1 polymer ?
#
loop_
_entity_poly.entity_id
_entity_poly.type
_entity_poly.pdbx_seq_one_letter_code
_entity_poly.pdbx_strand_id
1 'polypeptide(L)'
;NQTIQGQYCDICTAANSNRAHPVSNAIDGTERWWQSPPLSRGLEYNEVNVTLDLGQVFHVAYVLIKFANAPRPDLWVLERSTDFGLTYQPWQFFASSKRDCLERFGPQTLERIARDDHVICSTEHSRIVPLENGEIVVSLVNGRPGARNFSSSPLLREFTKASNVRLRLLRTNTLLGHLMGKALRDPTVTRRYYYSIKDISIGGRCVCHGHADVCDAQDPTDPYRLQCTCQHNTCGGSCDRCCPGFHQRPWRPATADSANECQSCNCHGHADDCFY
;
A
#
# COMPACT_ATOMS: atom_id res chain seq x y z
N ASN A 1 34.38 -7.65 -2.47
CA ASN A 1 34.56 -6.22 -2.83
C ASN A 1 35.72 -6.08 -3.78
N GLN A 2 35.47 -5.52 -4.96
CA GLN A 2 36.50 -5.12 -5.91
C GLN A 2 36.29 -3.66 -6.26
N THR A 3 37.36 -2.87 -6.21
CA THR A 3 37.35 -1.48 -6.65
C THR A 3 37.68 -1.47 -8.14
N ILE A 4 36.69 -1.26 -9.00
CA ILE A 4 36.90 -1.14 -10.45
C ILE A 4 36.83 0.34 -10.79
N GLN A 5 37.94 0.97 -11.21
CA GLN A 5 37.98 2.38 -11.60
C GLN A 5 37.41 3.36 -10.55
N GLY A 6 37.72 3.15 -9.26
CA GLY A 6 37.21 3.99 -8.16
C GLY A 6 35.75 3.71 -7.76
N GLN A 7 35.15 2.66 -8.32
CA GLN A 7 33.77 2.24 -8.04
C GLN A 7 33.75 1.04 -7.10
N TYR A 8 32.99 1.12 -6.02
CA TYR A 8 32.78 0.00 -5.09
C TYR A 8 31.67 -0.90 -5.60
N CYS A 9 31.98 -2.16 -5.90
CA CYS A 9 31.00 -3.16 -6.31
C CYS A 9 31.09 -4.39 -5.40
N ASP A 10 29.93 -4.96 -5.09
CA ASP A 10 29.81 -6.27 -4.43
C ASP A 10 28.89 -7.20 -5.23
N ILE A 11 28.86 -8.47 -4.83
CA ILE A 11 28.15 -9.54 -5.53
C ILE A 11 26.88 -9.87 -4.77
N CYS A 12 25.72 -9.71 -5.42
CA CYS A 12 24.43 -10.23 -4.95
C CYS A 12 24.26 -11.69 -5.41
N THR A 13 24.11 -12.62 -4.47
CA THR A 13 23.93 -14.05 -4.78
C THR A 13 23.02 -14.73 -3.75
N ALA A 14 22.05 -15.51 -4.24
CA ALA A 14 21.14 -16.27 -3.40
C ALA A 14 21.83 -17.43 -2.64
N ALA A 15 23.01 -17.86 -3.10
CA ALA A 15 23.75 -18.98 -2.49
C ALA A 15 24.40 -18.63 -1.14
N ASN A 16 24.53 -17.33 -0.82
CA ASN A 16 25.13 -16.88 0.43
C ASN A 16 24.17 -15.94 1.15
N SER A 17 23.72 -16.32 2.35
CA SER A 17 22.76 -15.55 3.15
C SER A 17 23.20 -14.12 3.48
N ASN A 18 24.51 -13.85 3.52
CA ASN A 18 25.03 -12.49 3.74
C ASN A 18 25.05 -11.62 2.49
N ARG A 19 24.80 -12.22 1.31
CA ARG A 19 24.77 -11.55 0.00
C ARG A 19 23.46 -11.76 -0.74
N ALA A 20 22.50 -12.41 -0.09
CA ALA A 20 21.16 -12.64 -0.59
C ALA A 20 20.28 -11.46 -0.15
N HIS A 21 19.53 -10.92 -1.11
CA HIS A 21 18.63 -9.79 -0.90
C HIS A 21 17.18 -10.17 -1.29
N PRO A 22 16.58 -11.20 -0.65
CA PRO A 22 15.21 -11.63 -0.94
C PRO A 22 14.17 -10.59 -0.53
N VAL A 23 12.95 -10.75 -1.05
CA VAL A 23 11.83 -9.83 -0.79
C VAL A 23 11.39 -9.81 0.67
N SER A 24 11.62 -10.91 1.41
CA SER A 24 11.32 -11.01 2.84
C SER A 24 12.05 -9.97 3.67
N ASN A 25 13.25 -9.54 3.24
CA ASN A 25 14.01 -8.50 3.94
C ASN A 25 13.29 -7.15 3.97
N ALA A 26 12.33 -6.91 3.05
CA ALA A 26 11.60 -5.64 3.02
C ALA A 26 10.54 -5.53 4.13
N ILE A 27 10.23 -6.61 4.85
CA ILE A 27 9.17 -6.67 5.87
C ILE A 27 9.63 -7.33 7.17
N ASP A 28 10.91 -7.68 7.31
CA ASP A 28 11.44 -8.41 8.47
C ASP A 28 11.84 -7.50 9.66
N GLY A 29 11.82 -6.18 9.46
CA GLY A 29 12.18 -5.19 10.48
C GLY A 29 13.68 -5.08 10.77
N THR A 30 14.53 -5.68 9.94
CA THR A 30 16.00 -5.58 10.05
C THR A 30 16.56 -4.48 9.13
N GLU A 31 17.87 -4.22 9.22
CA GLU A 31 18.56 -3.34 8.25
C GLU A 31 18.97 -4.06 6.96
N ARG A 32 18.56 -5.33 6.79
CA ARG A 32 18.72 -6.03 5.50
C ARG A 32 17.74 -5.43 4.49
N TRP A 33 18.00 -5.64 3.21
CA TRP A 33 17.15 -5.12 2.15
C TRP A 33 16.90 -6.14 1.06
N TRP A 34 15.77 -5.98 0.40
CA TRP A 34 15.50 -6.55 -0.91
C TRP A 34 16.20 -5.71 -1.98
N GLN A 35 16.72 -6.37 -3.03
CA GLN A 35 17.35 -5.69 -4.16
C GLN A 35 16.91 -6.32 -5.48
N SER A 36 16.42 -5.49 -6.40
CA SER A 36 16.14 -5.92 -7.78
C SER A 36 17.43 -6.18 -8.58
N PRO A 37 17.35 -6.93 -9.69
CA PRO A 37 18.47 -7.07 -10.60
C PRO A 37 18.90 -5.72 -11.19
N PRO A 38 20.21 -5.44 -11.33
CA PRO A 38 20.68 -4.22 -11.96
C PRO A 38 20.35 -4.20 -13.46
N LEU A 39 20.16 -3.00 -14.02
CA LEU A 39 19.84 -2.80 -15.44
C LEU A 39 20.88 -3.42 -16.40
N SER A 40 22.11 -3.65 -15.94
CA SER A 40 23.12 -4.38 -16.70
C SER A 40 22.74 -5.82 -17.05
N ARG A 41 21.76 -6.41 -16.35
CA ARG A 41 21.24 -7.76 -16.62
C ARG A 41 20.06 -7.78 -17.58
N GLY A 42 19.44 -6.63 -17.84
CA GLY A 42 18.23 -6.52 -18.64
C GLY A 42 17.55 -5.17 -18.43
N LEU A 43 17.03 -4.57 -19.50
CA LEU A 43 16.30 -3.29 -19.41
C LEU A 43 14.89 -3.47 -18.89
N GLU A 44 14.34 -4.68 -18.99
CA GLU A 44 13.07 -5.08 -18.40
C GLU A 44 13.07 -4.90 -16.88
N TYR A 45 14.22 -4.99 -16.21
CA TYR A 45 14.36 -4.76 -14.77
C TYR A 45 14.25 -3.29 -14.35
N ASN A 46 14.02 -2.39 -15.31
CA ASN A 46 13.60 -1.03 -15.02
C ASN A 46 12.13 -1.00 -14.57
N GLU A 47 11.34 -2.03 -14.90
CA GLU A 47 9.96 -2.20 -14.45
C GLU A 47 9.87 -3.38 -13.47
N VAL A 48 9.52 -3.10 -12.21
CA VAL A 48 9.45 -4.11 -11.14
C VAL A 48 8.22 -3.91 -10.28
N ASN A 49 7.54 -5.01 -9.95
CA ASN A 49 6.40 -5.01 -9.04
C ASN A 49 6.77 -5.65 -7.70
N VAL A 50 6.52 -4.96 -6.60
CA VAL A 50 6.54 -5.53 -5.25
C VAL A 50 5.10 -5.54 -4.74
N THR A 51 4.57 -6.72 -4.44
CA THR A 51 3.17 -6.88 -4.05
C THR A 51 3.09 -7.46 -2.64
N LEU A 52 2.31 -6.82 -1.78
CA LEU A 52 1.98 -7.29 -0.45
C LEU A 52 0.54 -7.81 -0.47
N ASP A 53 0.37 -9.06 -0.07
CA ASP A 53 -0.93 -9.68 0.16
C ASP A 53 -1.25 -9.61 1.66
N LEU A 54 -2.36 -8.97 2.01
CA LEU A 54 -2.77 -8.77 3.39
C LEU A 54 -3.65 -9.93 3.90
N GLY A 55 -4.08 -10.85 3.04
CA GLY A 55 -4.96 -11.98 3.36
C GLY A 55 -6.43 -11.61 3.62
N GLN A 56 -6.72 -10.35 3.97
CA GLN A 56 -8.07 -9.82 4.15
C GLN A 56 -8.11 -8.32 3.85
N VAL A 57 -9.31 -7.74 3.83
CA VAL A 57 -9.49 -6.30 3.54
C VAL A 57 -9.27 -5.46 4.80
N PHE A 58 -8.36 -4.49 4.72
CA PHE A 58 -8.09 -3.51 5.77
C PHE A 58 -8.39 -2.09 5.29
N HIS A 59 -8.63 -1.18 6.23
CA HIS A 59 -8.48 0.25 5.98
C HIS A 59 -7.00 0.64 6.15
N VAL A 60 -6.35 1.02 5.05
CA VAL A 60 -4.98 1.51 5.04
C VAL A 60 -4.98 3.03 5.25
N ALA A 61 -4.23 3.51 6.24
CA ALA A 61 -4.08 4.92 6.56
C ALA A 61 -2.85 5.53 5.87
N TYR A 62 -1.75 4.80 5.85
CA TYR A 62 -0.52 5.22 5.19
C TYR A 62 0.33 4.03 4.73
N VAL A 63 1.19 4.28 3.74
CA VAL A 63 2.23 3.36 3.28
C VAL A 63 3.57 4.07 3.41
N LEU A 64 4.48 3.48 4.17
CA LEU A 64 5.84 3.94 4.38
C LEU A 64 6.81 2.99 3.68
N ILE A 65 7.77 3.56 2.94
CA ILE A 65 8.79 2.80 2.21
C ILE A 65 10.15 3.41 2.52
N LYS A 66 11.10 2.61 3.02
CA LYS A 66 12.51 2.99 3.17
C LYS A 66 13.36 2.26 2.16
N PHE A 67 14.09 3.04 1.38
CA PHE A 67 15.09 2.56 0.46
C PHE A 67 16.41 2.33 1.19
N ALA A 68 17.27 1.46 0.67
CA ALA A 68 18.58 1.17 1.25
C ALA A 68 19.71 1.80 0.42
N ASN A 69 20.52 0.97 -0.24
CA ASN A 69 21.66 1.36 -1.08
C ASN A 69 21.27 1.80 -2.51
N ALA A 70 20.08 2.36 -2.68
CA ALA A 70 19.61 2.89 -3.96
C ALA A 70 18.74 4.13 -3.75
N PRO A 71 18.74 5.10 -4.70
CA PRO A 71 17.86 6.25 -4.62
C PRO A 71 16.40 5.84 -4.82
N ARG A 72 15.49 6.74 -4.44
CA ARG A 72 14.07 6.61 -4.72
C ARG A 72 13.82 6.52 -6.24
N PRO A 73 12.82 5.72 -6.68
CA PRO A 73 12.42 5.63 -8.09
C PRO A 73 12.07 7.01 -8.66
N ASP A 74 12.28 7.16 -9.97
CA ASP A 74 11.86 8.36 -10.69
C ASP A 74 10.36 8.28 -10.98
N LEU A 75 9.93 7.22 -11.66
CA LEU A 75 8.55 7.00 -12.05
C LEU A 75 8.03 5.70 -11.44
N TRP A 76 6.93 5.77 -10.69
CA TRP A 76 6.30 4.60 -10.08
C TRP A 76 4.85 4.88 -9.68
N VAL A 77 4.11 3.82 -9.40
CA VAL A 77 2.70 3.87 -9.01
C VAL A 77 2.52 3.08 -7.72
N LEU A 78 1.82 3.67 -6.75
CA LEU A 78 1.26 2.95 -5.62
C LEU A 78 -0.15 2.51 -6.00
N GLU A 79 -0.38 1.21 -6.06
CA GLU A 79 -1.64 0.60 -6.44
C GLU A 79 -2.21 -0.23 -5.29
N ARG A 80 -3.52 -0.42 -5.30
CA ARG A 80 -4.24 -1.31 -4.39
C ARG A 80 -5.21 -2.22 -5.13
N SER A 81 -5.58 -3.31 -4.49
CA SER A 81 -6.69 -4.18 -4.87
C SER A 81 -7.66 -4.29 -3.71
N THR A 82 -8.95 -4.46 -4.00
CA THR A 82 -10.00 -4.79 -3.03
C THR A 82 -10.64 -6.16 -3.33
N ASP A 83 -10.13 -6.86 -4.33
CA ASP A 83 -10.64 -8.11 -4.88
C ASP A 83 -9.54 -9.19 -4.92
N PHE A 84 -8.68 -9.20 -3.90
CA PHE A 84 -7.66 -10.23 -3.68
C PHE A 84 -6.67 -10.39 -4.86
N GLY A 85 -6.29 -9.26 -5.47
CA GLY A 85 -5.27 -9.20 -6.51
C GLY A 85 -5.78 -9.42 -7.94
N LEU A 86 -7.10 -9.54 -8.14
CA LEU A 86 -7.69 -9.68 -9.48
C LEU A 86 -7.58 -8.38 -10.27
N THR A 87 -7.94 -7.25 -9.67
CA THR A 87 -7.83 -5.92 -10.28
C THR A 87 -7.06 -4.96 -9.39
N TYR A 88 -6.39 -3.99 -10.03
CA TYR A 88 -5.61 -2.98 -9.35
C TYR A 88 -6.04 -1.59 -9.77
N GLN A 89 -6.17 -0.72 -8.78
CA GLN A 89 -6.46 0.69 -8.95
C GLN A 89 -5.33 1.53 -8.35
N PRO A 90 -4.96 2.66 -8.99
CA PRO A 90 -3.93 3.53 -8.46
C PRO A 90 -4.43 4.27 -7.22
N TRP A 91 -3.64 4.29 -6.17
CA TRP A 91 -3.79 5.23 -5.06
C TRP A 91 -3.11 6.56 -5.35
N GLN A 92 -1.89 6.49 -5.89
CA GLN A 92 -1.09 7.68 -6.17
C GLN A 92 -0.01 7.39 -7.21
N PHE A 93 0.27 8.39 -8.04
CA PHE A 93 1.36 8.38 -9.00
C PHE A 93 2.55 9.20 -8.50
N PHE A 94 3.74 8.86 -8.97
CA PHE A 94 4.97 9.53 -8.60
C PHE A 94 5.89 9.66 -9.81
N ALA A 95 6.44 10.85 -10.03
CA ALA A 95 7.33 11.16 -11.14
C ALA A 95 8.34 12.24 -10.74
N SER A 96 9.57 12.25 -11.29
CA SER A 96 10.52 13.34 -10.97
C SER A 96 10.11 14.71 -11.53
N SER A 97 9.28 14.74 -12.59
CA SER A 97 8.84 15.96 -13.24
C SER A 97 7.33 16.01 -13.45
N LYS A 98 6.75 17.22 -13.40
CA LYS A 98 5.32 17.43 -13.71
C LYS A 98 4.99 17.05 -15.16
N ARG A 99 5.97 17.17 -16.06
CA ARG A 99 5.83 16.77 -17.46
C ARG A 99 5.63 15.26 -17.57
N ASP A 100 6.41 14.46 -16.85
CA ASP A 100 6.23 13.01 -16.83
C ASP A 100 4.85 12.62 -16.25
N CYS A 101 4.36 13.31 -15.21
CA CYS A 101 3.01 13.10 -14.72
C CYS A 101 1.95 13.31 -15.82
N LEU A 102 2.06 14.42 -16.55
CA LEU A 102 1.13 14.76 -17.64
C LEU A 102 1.21 13.73 -18.78
N GLU A 103 2.41 13.41 -19.24
CA GLU A 103 2.62 12.52 -20.38
C GLU A 103 2.27 11.06 -20.06
N ARG A 104 2.52 10.60 -18.83
CA ARG A 104 2.31 9.19 -18.46
C ARG A 104 0.96 8.89 -17.81
N PHE A 105 0.43 9.81 -17.02
CA PHE A 105 -0.77 9.60 -16.20
C PHE A 105 -1.91 10.57 -16.51
N GLY A 106 -1.67 11.61 -17.32
CA GLY A 106 -2.67 12.56 -17.79
C GLY A 106 -2.81 13.83 -16.93
N PRO A 107 -3.46 14.88 -17.46
CA PRO A 107 -3.49 16.21 -16.85
C PRO A 107 -4.22 16.27 -15.51
N GLN A 108 -5.28 15.46 -15.33
CA GLN A 108 -6.11 15.46 -14.12
C GLN A 108 -5.34 15.04 -12.87
N THR A 109 -4.18 14.38 -13.03
CA THR A 109 -3.33 13.94 -11.91
C THR A 109 -2.52 15.07 -11.27
N LEU A 110 -2.42 16.22 -11.92
CA LEU A 110 -1.72 17.41 -11.40
C LEU A 110 -2.64 18.36 -10.63
N GLU A 111 -3.94 18.09 -10.63
CA GLU A 111 -4.91 18.87 -9.88
C GLU A 111 -4.78 18.62 -8.38
N ARG A 112 -5.24 19.60 -7.58
CA ARG A 112 -5.31 19.42 -6.12
C ARG A 112 -6.45 18.47 -5.78
N ILE A 113 -6.31 17.76 -4.65
CA ILE A 113 -7.34 16.86 -4.13
C ILE A 113 -8.63 17.66 -3.88
N ALA A 114 -9.63 17.46 -4.74
CA ALA A 114 -10.97 18.03 -4.58
C ALA A 114 -11.97 17.01 -4.03
N ARG A 115 -11.71 15.72 -4.21
CA ARG A 115 -12.56 14.60 -3.79
C ARG A 115 -11.76 13.55 -3.02
N ASP A 116 -12.45 12.79 -2.18
CA ASP A 116 -11.84 11.75 -1.34
C ASP A 116 -11.23 10.58 -2.14
N ASP A 117 -11.69 10.35 -3.37
CA ASP A 117 -11.19 9.29 -4.26
C ASP A 117 -10.24 9.81 -5.36
N HIS A 118 -9.87 11.09 -5.31
CA HIS A 118 -9.00 11.70 -6.32
C HIS A 118 -7.58 11.12 -6.25
N VAL A 119 -7.07 10.66 -7.39
CA VAL A 119 -5.71 10.15 -7.58
C VAL A 119 -4.82 11.26 -8.14
N ILE A 120 -3.71 11.53 -7.46
CA ILE A 120 -2.77 12.61 -7.80
C ILE A 120 -1.41 12.07 -8.22
N CYS A 121 -0.59 12.91 -8.86
CA CYS A 121 0.80 12.66 -9.16
C CYS A 121 1.69 13.61 -8.35
N SER A 122 2.54 13.05 -7.47
CA SER A 122 3.48 13.81 -6.65
C SER A 122 4.89 13.79 -7.25
N THR A 123 5.55 14.94 -7.22
CA THR A 123 6.96 15.08 -7.61
C THR A 123 7.92 15.20 -6.42
N GLU A 124 7.39 15.27 -5.20
CA GLU A 124 8.17 15.53 -3.98
C GLU A 124 9.09 14.35 -3.64
N HIS A 125 8.58 13.13 -3.82
CA HIS A 125 9.25 11.89 -3.41
C HIS A 125 10.13 11.25 -4.50
N SER A 126 10.22 11.87 -5.68
CA SER A 126 10.98 11.34 -6.83
C SER A 126 12.25 12.16 -7.14
N ARG A 127 12.67 13.05 -6.23
CA ARG A 127 13.98 13.71 -6.34
C ARG A 127 15.09 12.70 -6.04
N ILE A 128 16.18 12.75 -6.82
CA ILE A 128 17.28 11.79 -6.74
C ILE A 128 18.06 11.83 -5.42
N VAL A 129 18.06 12.99 -4.75
CA VAL A 129 18.62 13.12 -3.39
C VAL A 129 17.52 12.77 -2.38
N PRO A 130 17.81 11.94 -1.36
CA PRO A 130 19.09 11.28 -1.06
C PRO A 130 19.34 10.04 -1.94
N LEU A 131 20.62 9.73 -2.17
CA LEU A 131 21.04 8.57 -2.99
C LEU A 131 20.92 7.22 -2.26
N GLU A 132 20.83 7.25 -0.94
CA GLU A 132 20.69 6.10 -0.06
C GLU A 132 19.75 6.46 1.09
N ASN A 133 19.16 5.45 1.74
CA ASN A 133 18.30 5.61 2.91
C ASN A 133 17.15 6.61 2.69
N GLY A 134 16.68 6.74 1.45
CA GLY A 134 15.54 7.58 1.12
C GLY A 134 14.26 7.04 1.74
N GLU A 135 13.41 7.92 2.25
CA GLU A 135 12.11 7.56 2.82
C GLU A 135 10.99 8.19 2.00
N ILE A 136 9.89 7.46 1.88
CA ILE A 136 8.64 7.91 1.29
C ILE A 136 7.51 7.54 2.25
N VAL A 137 6.72 8.53 2.63
CA VAL A 137 5.50 8.33 3.42
C VAL A 137 4.32 8.82 2.60
N VAL A 138 3.41 7.90 2.27
CA VAL A 138 2.18 8.20 1.53
C VAL A 138 1.02 8.10 2.49
N SER A 139 0.41 9.24 2.84
CA SER A 139 -0.84 9.23 3.60
C SER A 139 -2.03 9.17 2.64
N LEU A 140 -2.93 8.22 2.87
CA LEU A 140 -4.15 8.06 2.06
C LEU A 140 -5.30 8.92 2.59
N VAL A 141 -5.20 9.45 3.81
CA VAL A 141 -6.26 10.21 4.48
C VAL A 141 -5.96 11.70 4.48
N ASN A 142 -4.71 12.10 4.72
CA ASN A 142 -4.34 13.50 4.88
C ASN A 142 -4.60 14.31 3.59
N GLY A 143 -5.11 15.53 3.75
CA GLY A 143 -5.42 16.43 2.63
C GLY A 143 -6.73 16.12 1.90
N ARG A 144 -7.45 15.06 2.28
CA ARG A 144 -8.75 14.72 1.69
C ARG A 144 -9.92 15.36 2.47
N PRO A 145 -11.00 15.83 1.81
CA PRO A 145 -12.13 16.49 2.47
C PRO A 145 -12.77 15.67 3.61
N GLY A 146 -12.93 14.36 3.41
CA GLY A 146 -13.52 13.42 4.36
C GLY A 146 -12.63 13.07 5.55
N ALA A 147 -11.38 13.55 5.61
CA ALA A 147 -10.46 13.23 6.70
C ALA A 147 -10.98 13.67 8.07
N ARG A 148 -11.70 14.81 8.13
CA ARG A 148 -12.28 15.34 9.39
C ARG A 148 -13.44 14.49 9.91
N ASN A 149 -14.18 13.85 9.01
CA ASN A 149 -15.31 12.97 9.37
C ASN A 149 -15.25 11.69 8.53
N PHE A 150 -14.28 10.83 8.85
CA PHE A 150 -14.05 9.59 8.10
C PHE A 150 -15.27 8.67 8.14
N SER A 151 -15.97 8.59 9.28
CA SER A 151 -17.13 7.72 9.45
C SER A 151 -18.28 8.09 8.50
N SER A 152 -18.48 9.39 8.23
CA SER A 152 -19.53 9.88 7.33
C SER A 152 -19.10 9.97 5.86
N SER A 153 -17.83 9.76 5.51
CA SER A 153 -17.36 9.77 4.11
C SER A 153 -17.31 8.34 3.54
N PRO A 154 -18.32 7.89 2.76
CA PRO A 154 -18.28 6.58 2.13
C PRO A 154 -17.17 6.49 1.09
N LEU A 155 -16.88 7.59 0.37
CA LEU A 155 -15.82 7.63 -0.64
C LEU A 155 -14.45 7.40 -0.03
N LEU A 156 -14.12 8.07 1.08
CA LEU A 156 -12.82 7.91 1.74
C LEU A 156 -12.65 6.53 2.37
N ARG A 157 -13.72 6.00 2.96
CA ARG A 157 -13.75 4.63 3.48
C ARG A 157 -13.46 3.63 2.37
N GLU A 158 -14.10 3.78 1.22
CA GLU A 158 -13.88 2.87 0.08
C GLU A 158 -12.49 3.05 -0.52
N PHE A 159 -12.01 4.30 -0.63
CA PHE A 159 -10.68 4.61 -1.15
C PHE A 159 -9.56 3.98 -0.31
N THR A 160 -9.70 3.97 1.02
CA THR A 160 -8.68 3.42 1.93
C THR A 160 -8.72 1.90 2.07
N LYS A 161 -9.74 1.21 1.56
CA LYS A 161 -9.78 -0.26 1.62
C LYS A 161 -8.72 -0.90 0.73
N ALA A 162 -8.08 -1.95 1.21
CA ALA A 162 -7.25 -2.81 0.36
C ALA A 162 -7.13 -4.23 0.93
N SER A 163 -7.12 -5.22 0.04
CA SER A 163 -6.65 -6.60 0.28
C SER A 163 -5.18 -6.78 -0.15
N ASN A 164 -4.73 -6.03 -1.16
CA ASN A 164 -3.37 -6.09 -1.65
C ASN A 164 -2.86 -4.68 -1.91
N VAL A 165 -1.57 -4.48 -1.68
CA VAL A 165 -0.86 -3.23 -1.99
C VAL A 165 0.28 -3.54 -2.92
N ARG A 166 0.40 -2.80 -4.03
CA ARG A 166 1.44 -3.03 -5.03
C ARG A 166 2.24 -1.77 -5.30
N LEU A 167 3.55 -1.89 -5.17
CA LEU A 167 4.53 -0.92 -5.63
C LEU A 167 4.90 -1.27 -7.07
N ARG A 168 4.42 -0.49 -8.03
CA ARG A 168 4.73 -0.66 -9.45
C ARG A 168 5.81 0.34 -9.85
N LEU A 169 7.06 -0.10 -9.80
CA LEU A 169 8.24 0.69 -10.13
C LEU A 169 8.41 0.67 -11.66
N LEU A 170 8.45 1.83 -12.31
CA LEU A 170 8.46 1.94 -13.78
C LEU A 170 9.79 2.46 -14.35
N ARG A 171 10.47 3.35 -13.61
CA ARG A 171 11.73 3.95 -14.06
C ARG A 171 12.66 4.26 -12.88
N THR A 172 13.90 3.78 -12.95
CA THR A 172 14.94 4.12 -11.96
C THR A 172 15.37 5.57 -12.14
N ASN A 173 15.66 6.28 -11.04
CA ASN A 173 16.17 7.63 -11.10
C ASN A 173 17.64 7.67 -11.53
N THR A 174 17.96 8.50 -12.52
CA THR A 174 19.27 8.51 -13.19
C THR A 174 19.94 9.87 -13.02
N LEU A 175 21.21 9.89 -12.60
CA LEU A 175 22.00 11.12 -12.51
C LEU A 175 22.25 11.66 -13.92
N LEU A 176 22.19 12.99 -14.08
CA LEU A 176 22.38 13.64 -15.39
C LEU A 176 23.69 13.20 -16.07
N GLY A 177 24.78 13.09 -15.31
CA GLY A 177 26.10 12.66 -15.83
C GLY A 177 26.16 11.20 -16.31
N HIS A 178 25.17 10.37 -15.97
CA HIS A 178 25.10 8.96 -16.38
C HIS A 178 24.08 8.71 -17.50
N LEU A 179 23.36 9.72 -17.98
CA LEU A 179 22.29 9.55 -18.98
C LEU A 179 22.80 8.91 -20.27
N MET A 180 23.91 9.41 -20.83
CA MET A 180 24.50 8.85 -22.06
C MET A 180 24.96 7.41 -21.86
N GLY A 181 25.69 7.12 -20.78
CA GLY A 181 26.17 5.76 -20.49
C GLY A 181 25.02 4.78 -20.26
N LYS A 182 23.93 5.20 -19.60
CA LYS A 182 22.73 4.38 -19.44
C LYS A 182 22.02 4.14 -20.78
N ALA A 183 21.89 5.16 -21.62
CA ALA A 183 21.27 5.05 -22.95
C ALA A 183 22.07 4.11 -23.88
N LEU A 184 23.39 4.19 -23.83
CA LEU A 184 24.32 3.32 -24.56
C LEU A 184 24.49 1.92 -23.93
N ARG A 185 23.81 1.64 -22.81
CA ARG A 185 23.87 0.38 -22.07
C ARG A 185 25.27 0.01 -21.60
N ASP A 186 26.06 1.01 -21.21
CA ASP A 186 27.39 0.79 -20.64
C ASP A 186 27.27 -0.04 -19.35
N PRO A 187 27.91 -1.22 -19.26
CA PRO A 187 27.89 -2.07 -18.07
C PRO A 187 28.41 -1.38 -16.81
N THR A 188 29.34 -0.43 -16.92
CA THR A 188 29.89 0.31 -15.77
C THR A 188 28.85 1.23 -15.13
N VAL A 189 27.91 1.74 -15.93
CA VAL A 189 26.82 2.62 -15.48
C VAL A 189 25.59 1.81 -15.09
N THR A 190 25.17 0.87 -15.94
CA THR A 190 23.93 0.08 -15.76
C THR A 190 23.99 -0.89 -14.58
N ARG A 191 25.19 -1.27 -14.10
CA ARG A 191 25.35 -2.06 -12.86
C ARG A 191 24.95 -1.30 -11.59
N ARG A 192 24.88 0.03 -11.64
CA ARG A 192 24.57 0.92 -10.50
C ARG A 192 23.09 1.27 -10.39
N TYR A 193 22.28 0.90 -11.38
CA TYR A 193 20.87 1.21 -11.42
C TYR A 193 20.05 -0.04 -11.11
N TYR A 194 19.41 -0.03 -9.96
CA TYR A 194 18.49 -1.03 -9.43
C TYR A 194 17.62 -0.37 -8.35
N TYR A 195 16.56 -1.05 -7.96
CA TYR A 195 15.77 -0.75 -6.77
C TYR A 195 16.25 -1.52 -5.55
N SER A 196 16.16 -0.89 -4.38
CA SER A 196 16.54 -1.47 -3.09
C SER A 196 15.63 -0.97 -1.98
N ILE A 197 14.98 -1.87 -1.25
CA ILE A 197 13.98 -1.56 -0.21
C ILE A 197 14.33 -2.36 1.05
N LYS A 198 14.51 -1.67 2.17
CA LYS A 198 14.78 -2.30 3.48
C LYS A 198 13.57 -2.40 4.39
N ASP A 199 12.58 -1.55 4.19
CA ASP A 199 11.40 -1.53 5.05
C ASP A 199 10.18 -1.07 4.27
N ILE A 200 9.10 -1.84 4.35
CA ILE A 200 7.76 -1.50 3.88
C ILE A 200 6.83 -1.67 5.07
N SER A 201 6.32 -0.54 5.55
CA SER A 201 5.40 -0.51 6.69
C SER A 201 4.07 0.06 6.24
N ILE A 202 3.01 -0.73 6.36
CA ILE A 202 1.65 -0.34 5.99
C ILE A 202 0.86 -0.16 7.28
N GLY A 203 0.53 1.09 7.61
CA GLY A 203 -0.30 1.41 8.75
C GLY A 203 -1.78 1.32 8.38
N GLY A 204 -2.55 0.53 9.13
CA GLY A 204 -3.97 0.35 8.88
C GLY A 204 -4.73 -0.23 10.07
N ARG A 205 -6.00 -0.56 9.85
CA ARG A 205 -6.88 -1.21 10.84
C ARG A 205 -7.91 -2.11 10.17
N CYS A 206 -8.48 -3.04 10.92
CA CYS A 206 -9.57 -3.90 10.45
C CYS A 206 -10.81 -3.10 10.02
N VAL A 207 -11.55 -3.66 9.06
CA VAL A 207 -12.85 -3.11 8.63
C VAL A 207 -13.93 -3.71 9.53
N CYS A 208 -14.35 -2.98 10.56
CA CYS A 208 -15.42 -3.41 11.49
C CYS A 208 -16.67 -2.52 11.42
N HIS A 209 -16.76 -1.63 10.43
CA HIS A 209 -17.87 -0.69 10.23
C HIS A 209 -18.23 0.20 11.45
N GLY A 210 -17.31 0.35 12.41
CA GLY A 210 -17.53 1.09 13.65
C GLY A 210 -18.30 0.33 14.73
N HIS A 211 -18.51 -0.99 14.56
CA HIS A 211 -19.16 -1.86 15.53
C HIS A 211 -18.17 -2.75 16.31
N ALA A 212 -16.87 -2.52 16.18
CA ALA A 212 -15.86 -3.13 17.04
C ALA A 212 -14.67 -2.18 17.20
N ASP A 213 -14.08 -2.20 18.38
CA ASP A 213 -12.85 -1.49 18.74
C ASP A 213 -11.61 -2.41 18.69
N VAL A 214 -11.82 -3.73 18.77
CA VAL A 214 -10.78 -4.75 18.73
C VAL A 214 -11.04 -5.77 17.62
N CYS A 215 -9.96 -6.22 16.96
CA CYS A 215 -9.98 -7.36 16.05
C CYS A 215 -8.75 -8.24 16.32
N ASP A 216 -8.98 -9.53 16.55
CA ASP A 216 -7.94 -10.49 16.93
C ASP A 216 -8.10 -11.79 16.12
N ALA A 217 -7.04 -12.59 16.07
CA ALA A 217 -7.09 -13.92 15.51
C ALA A 217 -7.90 -14.84 16.44
N GLN A 218 -9.03 -15.35 15.95
CA GLN A 218 -9.90 -16.26 16.71
C GLN A 218 -9.44 -17.73 16.60
N ASP A 219 -8.82 -18.08 15.47
CA ASP A 219 -8.33 -19.43 15.21
C ASP A 219 -6.81 -19.52 15.44
N PRO A 220 -6.32 -20.32 16.40
CA PRO A 220 -4.89 -20.50 16.63
C PRO A 220 -4.13 -21.08 15.43
N THR A 221 -4.84 -21.75 14.50
CA THR A 221 -4.25 -22.32 13.29
C THR A 221 -4.05 -21.30 12.17
N ASP A 222 -4.72 -20.14 12.24
CA ASP A 222 -4.60 -19.04 11.29
C ASP A 222 -4.42 -17.70 12.04
N PRO A 223 -3.20 -17.43 12.55
CA PRO A 223 -2.93 -16.24 13.38
C PRO A 223 -2.98 -14.92 12.61
N TYR A 224 -3.09 -14.95 11.28
CA TYR A 224 -3.10 -13.74 10.44
C TYR A 224 -4.51 -13.29 10.05
N ARG A 225 -5.51 -14.17 10.18
CA ARG A 225 -6.91 -13.84 9.92
C ARG A 225 -7.56 -13.24 11.15
N LEU A 226 -7.69 -11.91 11.13
CA LEU A 226 -8.27 -11.16 12.24
C LEU A 226 -9.78 -10.99 12.06
N GLN A 227 -10.54 -11.31 13.11
CA GLN A 227 -11.99 -11.12 13.14
C GLN A 227 -12.36 -10.03 14.15
N CYS A 228 -13.29 -9.16 13.77
CA CYS A 228 -13.80 -8.12 14.64
C CYS A 228 -14.59 -8.72 15.82
N THR A 229 -14.36 -8.24 17.03
CA THR A 229 -15.19 -8.55 18.20
C THR A 229 -16.44 -7.68 18.16
N CYS A 230 -17.44 -8.13 17.39
CA CYS A 230 -18.61 -7.32 17.08
C CYS A 230 -19.46 -6.97 18.31
N GLN A 231 -19.85 -5.70 18.38
CA GLN A 231 -20.76 -5.10 19.35
C GLN A 231 -22.04 -4.66 18.64
N HIS A 232 -22.89 -3.88 19.33
CA HIS A 232 -24.08 -3.26 18.71
C HIS A 232 -25.05 -4.27 18.07
N ASN A 233 -25.08 -5.50 18.57
CA ASN A 233 -25.85 -6.64 18.03
C ASN A 233 -25.58 -6.94 16.55
N THR A 234 -24.35 -6.64 16.11
CA THR A 234 -23.87 -6.96 14.77
C THR A 234 -23.09 -8.26 14.80
N CYS A 235 -23.10 -8.96 13.67
CA CYS A 235 -22.48 -10.25 13.48
C CYS A 235 -21.70 -10.27 12.15
N GLY A 236 -20.84 -11.27 11.97
CA GLY A 236 -20.00 -11.44 10.78
C GLY A 236 -18.51 -11.30 11.08
N GLY A 237 -17.67 -11.44 10.06
CA GLY A 237 -16.22 -11.26 10.19
C GLY A 237 -15.83 -9.79 10.41
N SER A 238 -16.62 -8.90 9.82
CA SER A 238 -16.43 -7.45 9.76
C SER A 238 -17.59 -6.66 10.38
N CYS A 239 -18.50 -7.33 11.08
CA CYS A 239 -19.72 -6.70 11.65
C CYS A 239 -20.62 -6.07 10.57
N ASP A 240 -20.77 -6.76 9.45
CA ASP A 240 -21.44 -6.31 8.22
C ASP A 240 -22.93 -6.66 8.15
N ARG A 241 -23.47 -7.32 9.18
CA ARG A 241 -24.89 -7.68 9.28
C ARG A 241 -25.37 -7.63 10.71
N CYS A 242 -26.69 -7.61 10.90
CA CYS A 242 -27.29 -7.83 12.21
C CYS A 242 -27.20 -9.31 12.60
N CYS A 243 -27.14 -9.57 13.91
CA CYS A 243 -27.27 -10.93 14.42
C CYS A 243 -28.71 -11.45 14.25
N PRO A 244 -28.91 -12.78 14.19
CA PRO A 244 -30.25 -13.38 14.22
C PRO A 244 -31.10 -12.82 15.37
N GLY A 245 -32.36 -12.49 15.08
CA GLY A 245 -33.29 -11.85 16.01
C GLY A 245 -33.20 -10.32 16.10
N PHE A 246 -32.22 -9.66 15.47
CA PHE A 246 -32.00 -8.21 15.54
C PHE A 246 -32.28 -7.44 14.23
N HIS A 247 -33.34 -7.82 13.50
CA HIS A 247 -33.70 -7.23 12.20
C HIS A 247 -34.88 -6.24 12.24
N GLN A 248 -35.15 -5.59 13.37
CA GLN A 248 -36.24 -4.60 13.47
C GLN A 248 -36.00 -3.35 12.58
N ARG A 249 -34.74 -3.07 12.24
CA ARG A 249 -34.31 -2.01 11.30
C ARG A 249 -33.17 -2.52 10.41
N PRO A 250 -32.96 -1.93 9.21
CA PRO A 250 -31.83 -2.27 8.35
C PRO A 250 -30.49 -2.00 9.03
N TRP A 251 -29.50 -2.88 8.78
CA TRP A 251 -28.12 -2.66 9.19
C TRP A 251 -27.55 -1.38 8.58
N ARG A 252 -26.77 -0.64 9.38
CA ARG A 252 -26.03 0.55 8.94
C ARG A 252 -24.72 0.64 9.71
N PRO A 253 -23.63 1.11 9.09
CA PRO A 253 -22.38 1.34 9.80
C PRO A 253 -22.56 2.41 10.89
N ALA A 254 -21.79 2.31 11.98
CA ALA A 254 -21.78 3.34 13.02
C ALA A 254 -21.19 4.66 12.50
N THR A 255 -21.75 5.78 12.95
CA THR A 255 -21.27 7.13 12.68
C THR A 255 -20.86 7.82 13.97
N ALA A 256 -20.30 9.04 13.87
CA ALA A 256 -19.97 9.83 15.05
C ALA A 256 -21.22 10.20 15.87
N ASP A 257 -22.37 10.35 15.21
CA ASP A 257 -23.61 10.80 15.82
C ASP A 257 -24.49 9.64 16.35
N SER A 258 -24.34 8.44 15.80
CA SER A 258 -25.18 7.28 16.13
C SER A 258 -24.42 5.97 15.98
N ALA A 259 -24.52 5.10 16.99
CA ALA A 259 -23.94 3.76 16.97
C ALA A 259 -24.61 2.83 15.94
N ASN A 260 -25.84 3.16 15.52
CA ASN A 260 -26.63 2.39 14.55
C ASN A 260 -26.73 0.90 14.91
N GLU A 261 -26.94 0.58 16.18
CA GLU A 261 -27.03 -0.78 16.67
C GLU A 261 -28.23 -1.54 16.10
N CYS A 262 -28.08 -2.84 15.88
CA CYS A 262 -29.19 -3.67 15.43
C CYS A 262 -30.22 -3.83 16.56
N GLN A 263 -31.50 -3.77 16.18
CA GLN A 263 -32.62 -3.75 17.13
C GLN A 263 -33.37 -5.08 17.12
N SER A 264 -33.65 -5.60 18.31
CA SER A 264 -34.37 -6.86 18.49
C SER A 264 -35.79 -6.77 17.93
N CYS A 265 -36.22 -7.83 17.25
CA CYS A 265 -37.57 -7.96 16.72
C CYS A 265 -38.56 -8.31 17.83
N ASN A 266 -39.76 -7.77 17.74
CA ASN A 266 -40.86 -8.19 18.62
C ASN A 266 -41.68 -9.31 17.99
N CYS A 267 -41.40 -10.55 18.38
CA CYS A 267 -42.16 -11.74 17.97
C CYS A 267 -43.07 -12.28 19.09
N HIS A 268 -43.26 -11.54 20.18
CA HIS A 268 -44.03 -11.98 21.36
C HIS A 268 -43.63 -13.36 21.94
N GLY A 269 -42.36 -13.77 21.78
CA GLY A 269 -41.88 -15.07 22.24
C GLY A 269 -42.34 -16.26 21.39
N HIS A 270 -42.80 -16.02 20.15
CA HIS A 270 -43.28 -17.05 19.24
C HIS A 270 -42.32 -17.34 18.07
N ALA A 271 -41.20 -16.62 17.99
CA ALA A 271 -40.14 -16.87 17.01
C ALA A 271 -38.78 -16.44 17.58
N ASP A 272 -37.74 -17.15 17.17
CA ASP A 272 -36.35 -16.92 17.59
C ASP A 272 -35.55 -16.07 16.58
N ASP A 273 -36.09 -15.86 15.37
CA ASP A 273 -35.46 -15.05 14.33
C ASP A 273 -36.50 -14.28 13.50
N CYS A 274 -36.02 -13.27 12.78
CA CYS A 274 -36.81 -12.34 11.97
C CYS A 274 -35.94 -11.80 10.83
N PHE A 275 -36.58 -11.23 9.81
CA PHE A 275 -35.91 -10.54 8.72
C PHE A 275 -36.58 -9.18 8.48
N TYR A 276 -35.83 -8.23 7.93
CA TYR A 276 -36.33 -6.92 7.50
C TYR A 276 -36.88 -6.98 6.07
#